data_AF-A0A8S8ZLH4-F1
#
_entry.id   AF-A0A8S8ZLH4-F1
#
_cell.length_a   1.000
_cell.length_b   1.000
_cell.length_c   1.000
_cell.angle_alpha   90.00
_cell.angle_beta   90.00
_cell.angle_gamma   90.00
#
_symmetry.space_group_name_H-M   'P 1'
#
loop_
_entity.id
_entity.type
_entity.pdbx_description
1 polymer ?
#
loop_
_entity_poly.entity_id
_entity_poly.type
_entity_poly.pdbx_seq_one_letter_code
_entity_poly.pdbx_strand_id
1 'polypeptide(L)'
;MGMGVAIQEMWEHSNSYHDRLQTMLRGMLKQGLGLASGPHSSFIPYHVDAVTLQPFGDGWQDEMAIGRVIEGTFRSLNNLLEHLHQSFFFYLLMQKERFVSIGTYLPSAMLVAANFTIMAIALWVKSGQPEVREVITEKTETAEEAGKVALPNPHVTVERDLFLPLVLVAACQFAGVVPLYLFNHLSESALIPAFIFFTILSAILPFLLSSILHNSTTSTTTQQYHLIRSFSLLLLGMFLSSLATLNFSLAFLVGVFSAPLTFVRPCPNSPLKWLSMVVLSG
;
A
#
# COMPACT_ATOMS: atom_id res chain seq x y z
N MET A 1 27.78 34.31 -3.68
CA MET A 1 26.70 33.88 -4.59
C MET A 1 26.75 32.37 -4.69
N GLY A 2 25.79 31.66 -4.11
CA GLY A 2 25.72 30.20 -4.22
C GLY A 2 25.06 29.81 -5.53
N MET A 3 25.54 28.73 -6.15
CA MET A 3 24.86 28.14 -7.31
C MET A 3 23.51 27.58 -6.86
N GLY A 4 22.46 27.86 -7.63
CA GLY A 4 21.13 27.31 -7.38
C GLY A 4 21.14 25.80 -7.52
N VAL A 5 20.47 25.12 -6.60
CA VAL A 5 20.27 23.66 -6.65
C VAL A 5 18.77 23.42 -6.67
N ALA A 6 18.33 22.66 -7.67
CA ALA A 6 16.97 22.17 -7.78
C ALA A 6 16.90 20.70 -7.41
N ILE A 7 15.78 20.29 -6.83
CA ILE A 7 15.53 18.91 -6.40
C ILE A 7 14.24 18.45 -7.06
N GLN A 8 14.19 17.19 -7.53
CA GLN A 8 12.99 16.56 -8.09
C GLN A 8 12.32 17.35 -9.24
N GLU A 9 13.13 17.96 -10.11
CA GLU A 9 12.69 18.78 -11.26
C GLU A 9 11.84 20.00 -10.85
N MET A 10 12.03 20.50 -9.63
CA MET A 10 11.49 21.78 -9.15
C MET A 10 12.52 22.89 -9.40
N TRP A 11 12.53 23.45 -10.62
CA TRP A 11 13.52 24.44 -11.04
C TRP A 11 13.30 25.83 -10.43
N GLU A 12 12.03 26.20 -10.24
CA GLU A 12 11.63 27.40 -9.51
C GLU A 12 11.01 26.96 -8.17
N HIS A 13 11.62 27.39 -7.06
CA HIS A 13 11.15 27.03 -5.73
C HIS A 13 11.13 28.27 -4.84
N SER A 14 9.95 28.89 -4.69
CA SER A 14 9.75 30.14 -3.93
C SER A 14 9.78 29.95 -2.41
N ASN A 15 10.04 28.73 -1.96
CA ASN A 15 10.01 28.33 -0.55
C ASN A 15 8.62 28.44 0.10
N SER A 16 7.59 28.55 -0.74
CA SER A 16 6.19 28.49 -0.33
C SER A 16 5.81 27.10 0.17
N TYR A 17 4.78 27.03 1.01
CA TYR A 17 4.27 25.75 1.51
C TYR A 17 3.83 24.81 0.37
N HIS A 18 3.20 25.38 -0.67
CA HIS A 18 2.75 24.63 -1.84
C HIS A 18 3.91 23.96 -2.58
N ASP A 19 4.98 24.71 -2.87
CA ASP A 19 6.18 24.21 -3.56
C ASP A 19 6.87 23.10 -2.76
N ARG A 20 6.95 23.26 -1.43
CA ARG A 20 7.51 22.23 -0.54
C ARG A 20 6.69 20.95 -0.56
N LEU A 21 5.36 21.08 -0.52
CA LEU A 21 4.44 19.95 -0.56
C LEU A 21 4.52 19.24 -1.92
N GLN A 22 4.57 20.00 -3.02
CA GLN A 22 4.70 19.48 -4.37
C GLN A 22 6.03 18.75 -4.56
N THR A 23 7.13 19.31 -4.06
CA THR A 23 8.44 18.65 -4.02
C THR A 23 8.30 17.34 -3.26
N MET A 24 7.91 17.39 -1.98
CA MET A 24 7.75 16.19 -1.15
C MET A 24 6.91 15.10 -1.83
N LEU A 25 5.75 15.46 -2.41
CA LEU A 25 4.86 14.52 -3.08
C LEU A 25 5.48 13.92 -4.35
N ARG A 26 6.16 14.72 -5.17
CA ARG A 26 6.90 14.21 -6.34
C ARG A 26 8.01 13.25 -5.92
N GLY A 27 8.75 13.58 -4.87
CA GLY A 27 9.74 12.72 -4.26
C GLY A 27 9.16 11.39 -3.81
N MET A 28 8.07 11.46 -3.04
CA MET A 28 7.30 10.29 -2.61
C MET A 28 6.86 9.47 -3.82
N LEU A 29 6.24 10.05 -4.85
CA LEU A 29 5.80 9.29 -6.02
C LEU A 29 6.95 8.60 -6.75
N LYS A 30 8.07 9.31 -7.01
CA LYS A 30 9.25 8.72 -7.65
C LYS A 30 9.82 7.56 -6.83
N GLN A 31 9.93 7.74 -5.52
CA GLN A 31 10.39 6.70 -4.58
C GLN A 31 9.42 5.52 -4.47
N GLY A 32 8.12 5.81 -4.43
CA GLY A 32 7.06 4.80 -4.29
C GLY A 32 6.95 3.93 -5.53
N LEU A 33 7.15 4.52 -6.72
CA LEU A 33 7.19 3.79 -7.98
C LEU A 33 8.56 3.13 -8.25
N GLY A 34 9.57 3.39 -7.40
CA GLY A 34 10.93 2.87 -7.60
C GLY A 34 11.61 3.42 -8.85
N LEU A 35 11.25 4.63 -9.30
CA LEU A 35 11.86 5.26 -10.47
C LEU A 35 13.30 5.65 -10.18
N ALA A 36 14.21 5.31 -11.09
CA ALA A 36 15.59 5.76 -11.06
C ALA A 36 15.65 7.29 -11.12
N SER A 37 16.36 7.91 -10.18
CA SER A 37 16.54 9.36 -10.13
C SER A 37 17.52 9.86 -11.19
N GLY A 38 18.45 9.01 -11.64
CA GLY A 38 19.40 9.33 -12.69
C GLY A 38 20.31 8.15 -13.06
N PRO A 39 21.31 8.39 -13.92
CA PRO A 39 22.24 7.35 -14.39
C PRO A 39 22.98 6.62 -13.27
N HIS A 40 23.27 7.32 -12.16
CA HIS A 40 23.90 6.73 -10.98
C HIS A 40 23.07 5.59 -10.35
N SER A 41 21.74 5.59 -10.51
CA SER A 41 20.86 4.58 -9.89
C SER A 41 21.14 3.16 -10.42
N SER A 42 21.62 3.02 -11.66
CA SER A 42 21.96 1.72 -12.26
C SER A 42 23.19 1.05 -11.63
N PHE A 43 23.99 1.82 -10.88
CA PHE A 43 25.22 1.34 -10.23
C PHE A 43 24.98 0.81 -8.80
N ILE A 44 23.82 1.10 -8.22
CA ILE A 44 23.44 0.64 -6.87
C ILE A 44 23.50 -0.89 -6.72
N PRO A 45 22.96 -1.72 -7.66
CA PRO A 45 23.03 -3.18 -7.53
C PRO A 45 24.46 -3.73 -7.54
N TYR A 46 25.39 -3.01 -8.18
CA TYR A 46 26.79 -3.36 -8.28
C TYR A 46 27.63 -2.83 -7.11
N HIS A 47 27.00 -2.18 -6.12
CA HIS A 47 27.69 -1.58 -4.98
C HIS A 47 28.78 -0.57 -5.40
N VAL A 48 28.54 0.12 -6.52
CA VAL A 48 29.43 1.18 -7.01
C VAL A 48 28.83 2.53 -6.62
N ASP A 49 29.54 3.24 -5.75
CA ASP A 49 29.17 4.60 -5.33
C ASP A 49 29.29 5.55 -6.51
N ALA A 50 28.17 6.10 -6.97
CA ALA A 50 28.11 7.01 -8.11
C ALA A 50 27.28 8.26 -7.79
N VAL A 51 27.73 9.42 -8.26
CA VAL A 51 27.03 10.70 -8.14
C VAL A 51 26.90 11.30 -9.53
N THR A 52 25.68 11.66 -9.94
CA THR A 52 25.45 12.37 -11.20
C THR A 52 25.32 13.88 -10.93
N LEU A 53 26.19 14.69 -11.54
CA LEU A 53 26.05 16.13 -11.56
C LEU A 53 25.43 16.54 -12.90
N GLN A 54 24.23 17.12 -12.85
CA GLN A 54 23.53 17.60 -14.04
C GLN A 54 23.34 19.12 -13.93
N PRO A 55 24.06 19.92 -14.75
CA PRO A 55 23.76 21.34 -14.87
C PRO A 55 22.41 21.51 -15.57
N PHE A 56 21.65 22.53 -15.19
CA PHE A 56 20.35 22.86 -15.76
C PHE A 56 20.21 24.37 -15.93
N GLY A 57 19.37 24.78 -16.87
CA GLY A 57 19.08 26.18 -17.16
C GLY A 57 19.80 26.72 -18.39
N ASP A 58 19.29 27.83 -18.91
CA ASP A 58 19.85 28.52 -20.05
C ASP A 58 20.91 29.53 -19.58
N GLY A 59 22.15 29.32 -20.00
CA GLY A 59 23.28 30.16 -19.61
C GLY A 59 24.51 29.86 -20.44
N TRP A 60 25.46 30.79 -20.42
CA TRP A 60 26.78 30.54 -20.98
C TRP A 60 27.48 29.49 -20.13
N GLN A 61 28.27 28.63 -20.77
CA GLN A 61 29.02 27.56 -20.11
C GLN A 61 30.02 28.15 -19.09
N ASP A 62 29.60 28.28 -17.84
CA ASP A 62 30.49 28.67 -16.75
C ASP A 62 31.28 27.44 -16.26
N GLU A 63 32.40 27.20 -16.93
CA GLU A 63 33.35 26.13 -16.59
C GLU A 63 33.93 26.31 -15.17
N MET A 64 34.05 27.55 -14.68
CA MET A 64 34.51 27.83 -13.32
C MET A 64 33.45 27.49 -12.27
N ALA A 65 32.17 27.70 -12.56
CA ALA A 65 31.07 27.26 -11.70
C ALA A 65 31.09 25.75 -11.51
N ILE A 66 31.15 24.97 -12.60
CA ILE A 66 31.14 23.50 -12.49
C ILE A 66 32.39 22.99 -11.76
N GLY A 67 33.56 23.59 -12.01
CA GLY A 67 34.79 23.26 -11.28
C GLY A 67 34.67 23.48 -9.78
N ARG A 68 34.06 24.60 -9.36
CA ARG A 68 33.78 24.88 -7.94
C ARG A 68 32.77 23.92 -7.32
N VAL A 69 31.74 23.50 -8.06
CA VAL A 69 30.81 22.45 -7.59
C VAL A 69 31.58 21.15 -7.36
N ILE A 70 32.34 20.71 -8.36
CA ILE A 70 33.09 19.45 -8.31
C ILE A 70 34.07 19.44 -7.14
N GLU A 71 34.89 20.49 -7.01
CA GLU A 71 35.83 20.63 -5.89
C GLU A 71 35.10 20.63 -4.53
N GLY A 72 34.00 21.38 -4.43
CA GLY A 72 33.17 21.43 -3.23
C GLY A 72 32.60 20.06 -2.85
N THR A 73 32.08 19.32 -3.83
CA THR A 73 31.55 17.96 -3.66
C THR A 73 32.66 17.03 -3.17
N PHE A 74 33.83 17.00 -3.83
CA PHE A 74 34.95 16.18 -3.38
C PHE A 74 35.42 16.55 -1.97
N ARG A 75 35.50 17.84 -1.62
CA ARG A 75 35.86 18.26 -0.26
C ARG A 75 34.82 17.80 0.78
N SER A 76 33.52 17.86 0.45
CA SER A 76 32.46 17.38 1.34
C SER A 76 32.45 15.86 1.51
N LEU A 77 32.71 15.11 0.42
CA LEU A 77 32.75 13.65 0.44
C LEU A 77 34.03 13.13 1.08
N ASN A 78 35.17 13.79 0.88
CA ASN A 78 36.43 13.45 1.53
C ASN A 78 36.38 13.61 3.06
N ASN A 79 35.39 14.34 3.58
CA ASN A 79 35.13 14.44 5.01
C ASN A 79 34.23 13.30 5.54
N LEU A 80 33.69 12.44 4.67
CA LEU A 80 32.93 11.26 5.04
C LEU A 80 33.85 10.05 5.01
N LEU A 81 34.02 9.40 6.17
CA LEU A 81 34.76 8.14 6.29
C LEU A 81 33.89 6.92 5.96
N GLU A 82 32.59 7.12 5.81
CA GLU A 82 31.61 6.08 5.55
C GLU A 82 31.18 6.10 4.09
N HIS A 83 30.87 4.92 3.55
CA HIS A 83 30.29 4.78 2.22
C HIS A 83 28.96 5.54 2.11
N LEU A 84 28.57 5.89 0.88
CA LEU A 84 27.29 6.55 0.64
C LEU A 84 26.15 5.59 0.97
N HIS A 85 25.60 5.72 2.18
CA HIS A 85 24.42 4.95 2.57
C HIS A 85 23.20 5.44 1.79
N GLN A 86 22.43 4.48 1.28
CA GLN A 86 21.17 4.69 0.58
C GLN A 86 20.09 5.22 1.54
N SER A 87 20.11 6.52 1.85
CA SER A 87 19.21 7.13 2.83
C SER A 87 17.87 7.60 2.25
N PHE A 88 17.51 7.19 1.03
CA PHE A 88 16.30 7.64 0.35
C PHE A 88 15.03 7.36 1.17
N PHE A 89 15.01 6.26 1.95
CA PHE A 89 13.85 5.87 2.78
C PHE A 89 13.77 6.55 4.14
N PHE A 90 14.84 7.22 4.59
CA PHE A 90 14.90 7.85 5.91
C PHE A 90 14.63 9.35 5.89
N TYR A 91 14.71 9.99 4.72
CA TYR A 91 14.59 11.43 4.58
C TYR A 91 13.73 11.83 3.38
N LEU A 92 12.69 12.61 3.64
CA LEU A 92 11.93 13.29 2.60
C LEU A 92 12.50 14.70 2.41
N LEU A 93 13.06 14.97 1.23
CA LEU A 93 13.56 16.30 0.89
C LEU A 93 12.38 17.18 0.50
N MET A 94 12.17 18.28 1.23
CA MET A 94 11.19 19.32 0.90
C MET A 94 11.83 20.51 0.22
N GLN A 95 13.11 20.75 0.49
CA GLN A 95 13.94 21.81 -0.08
C GLN A 95 15.42 21.50 0.15
N LYS A 96 16.33 22.19 -0.54
CA LYS A 96 17.79 22.03 -0.42
C LYS A 96 18.33 22.10 1.02
N GLU A 97 17.70 22.89 1.91
CA GLU A 97 18.11 23.07 3.32
C GLU A 97 17.09 22.49 4.31
N ARG A 98 16.02 21.85 3.83
CA ARG A 98 14.92 21.38 4.68
C ARG A 98 14.52 19.96 4.29
N PHE A 99 14.79 19.04 5.20
CA PHE A 99 14.40 17.64 5.10
C PHE A 99 13.51 17.25 6.27
N VAL A 100 12.71 16.21 6.07
CA VAL A 100 11.89 15.57 7.09
C VAL A 100 12.46 14.19 7.35
N SER A 101 12.81 13.91 8.61
CA SER A 101 13.34 12.62 9.04
C SER A 101 12.25 11.56 9.22
N ILE A 102 12.61 10.28 9.10
CA ILE A 102 11.73 9.13 9.30
C ILE A 102 10.86 9.21 10.57
N GLY A 103 11.41 9.68 11.68
CA GLY A 103 10.71 9.73 12.96
C GLY A 103 9.43 10.58 12.95
N THR A 104 9.31 11.57 12.07
CA THR A 104 8.15 12.45 12.03
C THR A 104 7.05 11.97 11.08
N TYR A 105 7.40 11.33 9.96
CA TYR A 105 6.40 10.84 9.01
C TYR A 105 6.04 9.36 9.20
N LEU A 106 6.91 8.52 9.75
CA LEU A 106 6.63 7.09 9.93
C LEU A 106 5.35 6.81 10.74
N PRO A 107 5.06 7.53 11.85
CA PRO A 107 3.81 7.31 12.59
C PRO A 107 2.56 7.48 11.72
N SER A 108 2.58 8.35 10.72
CA SER A 108 1.43 8.58 9.84
C SER A 108 1.08 7.35 9.00
N ALA A 109 2.06 6.65 8.42
CA ALA A 109 1.83 5.40 7.69
C ALA A 109 1.43 4.27 8.63
N MET A 110 2.02 4.20 9.83
CA MET A 110 1.65 3.20 10.83
C MET A 110 0.20 3.37 11.29
N LEU A 111 -0.29 4.60 11.42
CA LEU A 111 -1.71 4.86 11.73
C LEU A 111 -2.64 4.38 10.62
N VAL A 112 -2.27 4.56 9.35
CA VAL A 112 -3.01 4.03 8.20
C VAL A 112 -3.05 2.50 8.24
N ALA A 113 -1.90 1.85 8.46
CA ALA A 113 -1.83 0.39 8.62
C ALA A 113 -2.67 -0.11 9.81
N ALA A 114 -2.62 0.60 10.95
CA ALA A 114 -3.37 0.26 12.15
C ALA A 114 -4.89 0.28 11.92
N ASN A 115 -5.41 1.18 11.09
CA ASN A 115 -6.84 1.20 10.75
C ASN A 115 -7.34 -0.15 10.21
N PHE A 116 -6.58 -0.78 9.31
CA PHE A 116 -6.92 -2.10 8.76
C PHE A 116 -6.93 -3.19 9.83
N THR A 117 -5.95 -3.18 10.75
CA THR A 117 -5.88 -4.14 11.85
C THR A 117 -7.06 -4.00 12.82
N ILE A 118 -7.46 -2.76 13.14
CA ILE A 118 -8.61 -2.48 14.02
C ILE A 118 -9.90 -2.96 13.34
N MET A 119 -10.08 -2.69 12.05
CA MET A 119 -11.24 -3.16 11.29
C MET A 119 -11.29 -4.69 11.19
N ALA A 120 -10.13 -5.34 11.01
CA ALA A 120 -10.03 -6.79 10.99
C ALA A 120 -10.50 -7.41 12.32
N ILE A 121 -10.05 -6.86 13.45
CA ILE A 121 -10.48 -7.29 14.80
C ILE A 121 -11.97 -7.04 14.99
N ALA A 122 -12.50 -5.89 14.55
CA ALA A 122 -13.93 -5.61 14.65
C ALA A 122 -14.79 -6.61 13.86
N LEU A 123 -14.35 -7.01 12.66
CA LEU A 123 -15.02 -8.04 11.85
C LEU A 123 -14.89 -9.44 12.46
N TRP A 124 -13.75 -9.74 13.05
CA TRP A 124 -13.54 -10.99 13.79
C TRP A 124 -14.51 -11.11 14.97
N VAL A 125 -14.68 -10.05 15.76
CA VAL A 125 -15.64 -10.01 16.87
C VAL A 125 -17.07 -10.17 16.36
N LYS A 126 -17.46 -9.46 15.29
CA LYS A 126 -18.79 -9.59 14.67
C LYS A 126 -19.09 -11.00 14.17
N SER A 127 -18.10 -11.72 13.63
CA SER A 127 -18.27 -13.10 13.16
C SER A 127 -18.60 -14.10 14.27
N GLY A 128 -18.38 -13.75 15.54
CA GLY A 128 -18.69 -14.59 16.70
C GLY A 128 -20.04 -14.29 17.35
N GLN A 129 -20.76 -13.26 16.89
CA GLN A 129 -22.10 -12.91 17.41
C GLN A 129 -23.18 -13.67 16.63
N PRO A 130 -24.21 -14.21 17.30
CA PRO A 130 -25.31 -14.90 16.63
C PRO A 130 -26.05 -13.95 15.70
N GLU A 131 -26.46 -14.42 14.51
CA GLU A 131 -27.30 -13.62 13.64
C GLU A 131 -28.63 -13.34 14.35
N VAL A 132 -29.05 -12.07 14.38
CA VAL A 132 -30.33 -11.62 14.97
C VAL A 132 -31.52 -12.41 14.42
N ARG A 133 -31.38 -13.02 13.23
CA ARG A 133 -32.41 -13.82 12.58
C ARG A 133 -32.70 -15.15 13.28
N GLU A 134 -31.69 -15.85 13.79
CA GLU A 134 -31.88 -17.14 14.51
C GLU A 134 -32.56 -16.94 15.87
N VAL A 135 -32.23 -15.83 16.55
CA VAL A 135 -32.85 -15.47 17.85
C VAL A 135 -34.34 -15.18 17.72
N ILE A 136 -34.81 -14.74 16.54
CA ILE A 136 -36.23 -14.51 16.29
C ILE A 136 -36.91 -15.85 15.98
N THR A 137 -36.31 -16.72 15.16
CA THR A 137 -36.93 -18.00 14.77
C THR A 137 -37.08 -18.97 15.93
N GLU A 138 -36.07 -19.12 16.80
CA GLU A 138 -36.18 -19.96 18.00
C GLU A 138 -37.22 -19.44 19.00
N LYS A 139 -37.34 -18.11 19.15
CA LYS A 139 -38.35 -17.50 20.02
C LYS A 139 -39.77 -17.56 19.46
N THR A 140 -39.94 -17.72 18.14
CA THR A 140 -41.27 -17.78 17.52
C THR A 140 -41.91 -19.16 17.68
N GLU A 141 -41.12 -20.22 17.85
CA GLU A 141 -41.67 -21.57 18.10
C GLU A 141 -41.97 -21.85 19.60
N THR A 142 -41.55 -20.98 20.52
CA THR A 142 -41.67 -21.23 21.98
C THR A 142 -42.30 -20.11 22.81
N ALA A 143 -42.97 -19.10 22.23
CA ALA A 143 -43.52 -17.99 23.03
C ALA A 143 -44.95 -17.56 22.64
N GLU A 144 -45.93 -18.42 22.93
CA GLU A 144 -47.15 -17.94 23.59
C GLU A 144 -46.84 -17.76 25.09
N GLU A 145 -46.20 -16.65 25.46
CA GLU A 145 -46.38 -15.99 26.77
C GLU A 145 -45.60 -14.68 26.84
N ALA A 146 -46.28 -13.67 27.36
CA ALA A 146 -45.94 -12.27 27.22
C ALA A 146 -44.74 -11.80 28.05
N GLY A 147 -43.98 -10.86 27.48
CA GLY A 147 -43.44 -9.74 28.24
C GLY A 147 -42.12 -9.99 28.98
N LYS A 148 -41.00 -9.97 28.24
CA LYS A 148 -39.72 -9.39 28.65
C LYS A 148 -38.82 -9.32 27.41
N VAL A 149 -38.50 -8.10 26.98
CA VAL A 149 -37.46 -7.86 25.96
C VAL A 149 -36.12 -8.22 26.60
N ALA A 150 -35.76 -9.50 26.54
CA ALA A 150 -34.47 -9.99 27.01
C ALA A 150 -33.40 -9.53 26.01
N LEU A 151 -32.48 -8.67 26.49
CA LEU A 151 -31.25 -8.36 25.78
C LEU A 151 -30.54 -9.67 25.37
N PRO A 152 -29.89 -9.74 24.20
CA PRO A 152 -29.12 -10.90 23.80
C PRO A 152 -28.02 -11.16 24.84
N ASN A 153 -27.97 -12.38 25.40
CA ASN A 153 -26.89 -12.78 26.31
C ASN A 153 -25.54 -12.68 25.57
N PRO A 154 -24.54 -11.93 26.09
CA PRO A 154 -23.27 -11.70 25.41
C PRO A 154 -22.31 -12.91 25.40
N HIS A 155 -22.74 -14.08 25.87
CA HIS A 155 -21.88 -15.24 26.11
C HIS A 155 -22.14 -16.44 25.19
N VAL A 156 -23.08 -16.37 24.25
CA VAL A 156 -23.26 -17.43 23.25
C VAL A 156 -22.37 -17.11 22.05
N THR A 157 -21.20 -17.75 21.98
CA THR A 157 -20.29 -17.66 20.84
C THR A 157 -20.62 -18.77 19.85
N VAL A 158 -20.88 -18.39 18.60
CA VAL A 158 -21.09 -19.35 17.50
C VAL A 158 -19.75 -19.99 17.11
N GLU A 159 -19.74 -21.29 16.84
CA GLU A 159 -18.55 -21.98 16.29
C GLU A 159 -18.14 -21.38 14.94
N ARG A 160 -16.85 -21.34 14.66
CA ARG A 160 -16.29 -20.68 13.46
C ARG A 160 -15.70 -21.73 12.52
N ASP A 161 -16.26 -21.81 11.33
CA ASP A 161 -15.65 -22.58 10.23
C ASP A 161 -14.49 -21.80 9.61
N LEU A 162 -13.27 -22.05 10.10
CA LEU A 162 -12.07 -21.33 9.69
C LEU A 162 -11.41 -21.90 8.43
N PHE A 163 -11.68 -23.16 8.09
CA PHE A 163 -10.94 -23.88 7.04
C PHE A 163 -11.07 -23.21 5.67
N LEU A 164 -12.30 -22.97 5.20
CA LEU A 164 -12.55 -22.36 3.89
C LEU A 164 -12.00 -20.93 3.81
N PRO A 165 -12.30 -20.01 4.76
CA PRO A 165 -11.72 -18.68 4.77
C PRO A 165 -10.19 -18.67 4.74
N LEU A 166 -9.54 -19.53 5.53
CA LEU A 166 -8.09 -19.57 5.63
C LEU A 166 -7.45 -20.08 4.34
N VAL A 167 -7.98 -21.17 3.77
CA VAL A 167 -7.46 -21.75 2.52
C VAL A 167 -7.62 -20.75 1.37
N LEU A 168 -8.76 -20.06 1.28
CA LEU A 168 -8.99 -19.06 0.23
C LEU A 168 -8.01 -17.90 0.34
N VAL A 169 -7.85 -17.34 1.54
CA VAL A 169 -6.93 -16.22 1.77
C VAL A 169 -5.48 -16.64 1.51
N ALA A 170 -5.06 -17.81 2.00
CA ALA A 170 -3.72 -18.33 1.74
C ALA A 170 -3.49 -18.54 0.23
N ALA A 171 -4.42 -19.18 -0.47
CA ALA A 171 -4.30 -19.41 -1.92
C ALA A 171 -4.16 -18.09 -2.70
N CYS A 172 -4.97 -17.07 -2.37
CA CYS A 172 -4.88 -15.76 -3.00
C CYS A 172 -3.52 -15.08 -2.75
N GLN A 173 -2.95 -15.20 -1.55
CA GLN A 173 -1.64 -14.62 -1.24
C GLN A 173 -0.50 -15.37 -1.95
N PHE A 174 -0.53 -16.70 -1.94
CA PHE A 174 0.48 -17.52 -2.62
C PHE A 174 0.39 -17.44 -4.14
N ALA A 175 -0.77 -17.07 -4.71
CA ALA A 175 -0.88 -16.82 -6.14
C ALA A 175 0.10 -15.74 -6.65
N GLY A 176 0.48 -14.78 -5.80
CA GLY A 176 1.47 -13.75 -6.11
C GLY A 176 2.90 -14.27 -6.34
N VAL A 177 3.21 -15.50 -5.90
CA VAL A 177 4.51 -16.14 -6.16
C VAL A 177 4.71 -16.42 -7.66
N VAL A 178 3.63 -16.69 -8.40
CA VAL A 178 3.71 -17.02 -9.83
C VAL A 178 4.19 -15.82 -10.66
N PRO A 179 3.57 -14.62 -10.59
CA PRO A 179 4.10 -13.44 -11.25
C PRO A 179 5.53 -13.13 -10.83
N LEU A 180 5.85 -13.23 -9.54
CA LEU A 180 7.20 -12.95 -9.02
C LEU A 180 8.26 -13.88 -9.64
N TYR A 181 7.98 -15.18 -9.69
CA TYR A 181 8.87 -16.14 -10.32
C TYR A 181 9.03 -15.86 -11.82
N LEU A 182 7.92 -15.55 -12.51
CA LEU A 182 7.93 -15.32 -13.95
C LEU A 182 8.70 -14.05 -14.32
N PHE A 183 8.47 -12.92 -13.63
CA PHE A 183 9.20 -11.68 -13.89
C PHE A 183 10.70 -11.80 -13.66
N ASN A 184 11.14 -12.66 -12.74
CA ASN A 184 12.57 -12.89 -12.49
C ASN A 184 13.26 -13.78 -13.53
N HIS A 185 12.53 -14.58 -14.31
CA HIS A 185 13.10 -15.54 -15.27
C HIS A 185 12.80 -15.18 -16.73
N LEU A 186 11.92 -14.22 -16.99
CA LEU A 186 11.60 -13.77 -18.35
C LEU A 186 12.71 -12.90 -18.93
N SER A 187 12.88 -13.01 -20.26
CA SER A 187 13.75 -12.11 -21.02
C SER A 187 13.17 -10.69 -21.07
N GLU A 188 14.04 -9.70 -21.26
CA GLU A 188 13.67 -8.28 -21.29
C GLU A 188 12.53 -7.96 -22.28
N SER A 189 12.55 -8.61 -23.46
CA SER A 189 11.52 -8.47 -24.49
C SER A 189 10.13 -8.95 -24.06
N ALA A 190 10.05 -9.85 -23.08
CA ALA A 190 8.81 -10.44 -22.59
C ALA A 190 8.27 -9.77 -21.31
N LEU A 191 9.04 -8.89 -20.67
CA LEU A 191 8.64 -8.22 -19.42
C LEU A 191 7.40 -7.35 -19.59
N ILE A 192 7.39 -6.47 -20.60
CA ILE A 192 6.25 -5.57 -20.87
C ILE A 192 4.95 -6.34 -21.20
N PRO A 193 4.94 -7.32 -22.13
CA PRO A 193 3.72 -8.08 -22.40
C PRO A 193 3.27 -8.92 -21.19
N ALA A 194 4.20 -9.49 -20.42
CA ALA A 194 3.86 -10.21 -19.19
C ALA A 194 3.26 -9.29 -18.13
N PHE A 195 3.79 -8.07 -17.99
CA PHE A 195 3.24 -7.04 -17.10
C PHE A 195 1.79 -6.72 -17.46
N ILE A 196 1.53 -6.38 -18.72
CA ILE A 196 0.18 -6.08 -19.22
C ILE A 196 -0.76 -7.27 -18.99
N PHE A 197 -0.32 -8.48 -19.31
CA PHE A 197 -1.11 -9.70 -19.10
C PHE A 197 -1.49 -9.89 -17.62
N PHE A 198 -0.53 -9.80 -16.69
CA PHE A 198 -0.79 -9.96 -15.27
C PHE A 198 -1.62 -8.82 -14.69
N THR A 199 -1.49 -7.59 -15.18
CA THR A 199 -2.37 -6.48 -14.79
C THR A 199 -3.81 -6.76 -15.18
N ILE A 200 -4.06 -7.18 -16.43
CA ILE A 200 -5.40 -7.55 -16.90
C ILE A 200 -5.94 -8.75 -16.11
N LEU A 201 -5.12 -9.77 -15.91
CA LEU A 201 -5.51 -10.96 -15.13
C LEU A 201 -5.88 -10.57 -13.69
N SER A 202 -5.10 -9.73 -13.04
CA SER A 202 -5.36 -9.26 -11.67
C SER A 202 -6.63 -8.42 -11.58
N ALA A 203 -6.96 -7.64 -12.61
CA ALA A 203 -8.22 -6.90 -12.68
C ALA A 203 -9.43 -7.82 -12.87
N ILE A 204 -9.29 -8.93 -13.62
CA ILE A 204 -10.38 -9.88 -13.92
C ILE A 204 -10.57 -10.91 -12.79
N LEU A 205 -9.52 -11.28 -12.08
CA LEU A 205 -9.51 -12.35 -11.07
C LEU A 205 -10.60 -12.19 -9.99
N PRO A 206 -10.86 -11.00 -9.41
CA PRO A 206 -11.93 -10.81 -8.43
C PRO A 206 -13.32 -11.14 -8.99
N PHE A 207 -13.56 -10.85 -10.27
CA PHE A 207 -14.85 -11.14 -10.93
C PHE A 207 -15.03 -12.64 -11.14
N LEU A 208 -13.97 -13.34 -11.57
CA LEU A 208 -13.99 -14.79 -11.73
C LEU A 208 -14.21 -15.49 -10.38
N LEU A 209 -13.48 -15.09 -9.34
CA LEU A 209 -13.64 -15.59 -7.98
C LEU A 209 -15.08 -15.38 -7.48
N SER A 210 -15.62 -14.16 -7.64
CA SER A 210 -17.01 -13.84 -7.28
C SER A 210 -18.03 -14.74 -7.99
N SER A 211 -17.86 -14.96 -9.31
CA SER A 211 -18.78 -15.81 -10.07
C SER A 211 -18.65 -17.30 -9.71
N ILE A 212 -17.45 -17.78 -9.42
CA ILE A 212 -17.22 -19.17 -9.00
C ILE A 212 -17.83 -19.41 -7.62
N LEU A 213 -17.63 -18.48 -6.67
CA LEU A 213 -18.24 -18.57 -5.34
C LEU A 213 -19.78 -18.50 -5.39
N HIS A 214 -20.36 -17.75 -6.33
CA HIS A 214 -21.81 -17.69 -6.49
C HIS A 214 -22.41 -18.95 -7.13
N ASN A 215 -21.70 -19.57 -8.09
CA ASN A 215 -22.18 -20.75 -8.81
C ASN A 215 -21.90 -22.06 -8.08
N SER A 216 -20.91 -22.09 -7.19
CA SER A 216 -20.69 -23.23 -6.30
C SER A 216 -21.78 -23.25 -5.23
N THR A 217 -22.50 -24.36 -5.16
CA THR A 217 -23.77 -24.56 -4.42
C THR A 217 -23.66 -24.41 -2.89
N THR A 218 -22.47 -24.11 -2.36
CA THR A 218 -22.26 -23.66 -0.98
C THR A 218 -22.58 -22.18 -0.86
N SER A 219 -23.81 -21.86 -0.43
CA SER A 219 -24.16 -20.52 0.04
C SER A 219 -23.14 -20.07 1.07
N THR A 220 -22.19 -19.22 0.68
CA THR A 220 -21.16 -18.73 1.61
C THR A 220 -21.89 -17.99 2.71
N THR A 221 -21.84 -18.53 3.93
CA THR A 221 -22.51 -17.93 5.08
C THR A 221 -21.94 -16.53 5.29
N THR A 222 -22.79 -15.58 5.69
CA THR A 222 -22.40 -14.22 6.08
C THR A 222 -21.22 -14.21 7.04
N GLN A 223 -21.16 -15.17 7.96
CA GLN A 223 -20.05 -15.44 8.87
C GLN A 223 -18.71 -15.72 8.14
N GLN A 224 -18.71 -16.57 7.11
CA GLN A 224 -17.51 -16.89 6.32
C GLN A 224 -17.00 -15.66 5.56
N TYR A 225 -17.88 -14.81 5.03
CA TYR A 225 -17.50 -13.54 4.40
C TYR A 225 -16.83 -12.58 5.39
N HIS A 226 -17.37 -12.46 6.60
CA HIS A 226 -16.75 -11.65 7.66
C HIS A 226 -15.35 -12.18 8.05
N LEU A 227 -15.16 -13.50 8.09
CA LEU A 227 -13.87 -14.13 8.39
C LEU A 227 -12.86 -13.92 7.26
N ILE A 228 -13.22 -14.15 6.00
CA ILE A 228 -12.35 -13.91 4.83
C ILE A 228 -11.88 -12.45 4.84
N ARG A 229 -12.81 -11.51 5.05
CA ARG A 229 -12.49 -10.10 5.08
C ARG A 229 -11.60 -9.71 6.26
N SER A 230 -11.87 -10.28 7.43
CA SER A 230 -11.05 -10.06 8.63
C SER A 230 -9.60 -10.48 8.38
N PHE A 231 -9.38 -11.70 7.88
CA PHE A 231 -8.03 -12.20 7.59
C PHE A 231 -7.31 -11.41 6.50
N SER A 232 -8.00 -11.05 5.41
CA SER A 232 -7.41 -10.23 4.35
C SER A 232 -6.99 -8.84 4.85
N LEU A 233 -7.82 -8.17 5.66
CA LEU A 233 -7.49 -6.85 6.22
C LEU A 233 -6.36 -6.92 7.26
N LEU A 234 -6.30 -8.01 8.04
CA LEU A 234 -5.21 -8.23 9.00
C LEU A 234 -3.87 -8.42 8.29
N LEU A 235 -3.83 -9.25 7.25
CA LEU A 235 -2.64 -9.45 6.44
C LEU A 235 -2.24 -8.17 5.70
N LEU A 236 -3.19 -7.43 5.15
CA LEU A 236 -2.93 -6.13 4.51
C LEU A 236 -2.29 -5.15 5.49
N GLY A 237 -2.84 -5.00 6.71
CA GLY A 237 -2.26 -4.14 7.74
C GLY A 237 -0.84 -4.56 8.15
N MET A 238 -0.59 -5.88 8.26
CA MET A 238 0.73 -6.43 8.55
C MET A 238 1.74 -6.12 7.44
N PHE A 239 1.37 -6.37 6.18
CA PHE A 239 2.22 -6.08 5.02
C PHE A 239 2.49 -4.59 4.88
N LEU A 240 1.48 -3.72 5.04
CA LEU A 240 1.67 -2.28 5.00
C LEU A 240 2.60 -1.79 6.12
N SER A 241 2.49 -2.35 7.33
CA SER A 241 3.42 -2.02 8.43
C SER A 241 4.85 -2.44 8.12
N SER A 242 5.06 -3.64 7.58
CA SER A 242 6.40 -4.10 7.19
C SER A 242 6.93 -3.35 5.97
N LEU A 243 6.06 -2.92 5.07
CA LEU A 243 6.43 -2.16 3.88
C LEU A 243 6.75 -0.72 4.23
N ALA A 244 6.12 -0.14 5.25
CA ALA A 244 6.41 1.22 5.70
C ALA A 244 7.82 1.37 6.28
N THR A 245 8.41 0.31 6.84
CA THR A 245 9.80 0.33 7.33
C THR A 245 10.82 0.23 6.20
N LEU A 246 10.46 -0.41 5.08
CA LEU A 246 11.33 -0.56 3.90
C LEU A 246 11.15 0.58 2.89
N ASN A 247 9.91 0.92 2.56
CA ASN A 247 9.52 1.97 1.63
C ASN A 247 8.25 2.67 2.14
N PHE A 248 8.44 3.71 2.95
CA PHE A 248 7.36 4.54 3.49
C PHE A 248 6.41 5.05 2.41
N SER A 249 6.95 5.59 1.30
CA SER A 249 6.13 6.22 0.28
C SER A 249 5.17 5.23 -0.37
N LEU A 250 5.68 4.06 -0.76
CA LEU A 250 4.89 2.99 -1.36
C LEU A 250 3.82 2.51 -0.36
N ALA A 251 4.19 2.23 0.89
CA ALA A 251 3.24 1.78 1.91
C ALA A 251 2.15 2.83 2.20
N PHE A 252 2.51 4.11 2.27
CA PHE A 252 1.55 5.19 2.50
C PHE A 252 0.57 5.33 1.33
N LEU A 253 1.06 5.34 0.09
CA LEU A 253 0.20 5.44 -1.09
C LEU A 253 -0.75 4.25 -1.20
N VAL A 254 -0.24 3.02 -1.10
CA VAL A 254 -1.07 1.80 -1.14
C VAL A 254 -2.06 1.79 0.02
N GLY A 255 -1.66 2.20 1.23
CA GLY A 255 -2.55 2.31 2.38
C GLY A 255 -3.69 3.31 2.18
N VAL A 256 -3.41 4.49 1.61
CA VAL A 256 -4.43 5.50 1.30
C VAL A 256 -5.39 5.01 0.21
N PHE A 257 -4.88 4.40 -0.86
CA PHE A 257 -5.71 3.86 -1.93
C PHE A 257 -6.54 2.65 -1.50
N SER A 258 -6.05 1.84 -0.57
CA SER A 258 -6.78 0.69 -0.03
C SER A 258 -7.75 1.04 1.11
N ALA A 259 -7.68 2.25 1.68
CA ALA A 259 -8.55 2.65 2.79
C ALA A 259 -10.05 2.53 2.49
N PRO A 260 -10.58 2.87 1.29
CA PRO A 260 -11.99 2.67 0.94
C PRO A 260 -12.46 1.20 1.08
N LEU A 261 -11.56 0.22 0.91
CA LEU A 261 -11.88 -1.21 1.03
C LEU A 261 -12.39 -1.60 2.43
N THR A 262 -12.00 -0.85 3.46
CA THR A 262 -12.48 -1.04 4.84
C THR A 262 -13.97 -0.71 5.00
N PHE A 263 -14.55 0.09 4.10
CA PHE A 263 -15.94 0.54 4.19
C PHE A 263 -16.90 -0.22 3.26
N VAL A 264 -16.39 -1.03 2.34
CA VAL A 264 -17.23 -1.81 1.40
C VAL A 264 -18.17 -2.74 2.18
N ARG A 265 -19.47 -2.69 1.89
CA ARG A 265 -20.48 -3.57 2.49
C ARG A 265 -21.01 -4.55 1.43
N PRO A 266 -21.41 -5.78 1.82
CA PRO A 266 -22.10 -6.67 0.89
C PRO A 266 -23.44 -6.04 0.50
N CYS A 267 -23.54 -5.53 -0.74
CA CYS A 267 -24.77 -4.94 -1.26
C CYS A 267 -25.72 -6.05 -1.73
N PRO A 268 -26.97 -6.11 -1.23
CA PRO A 268 -27.84 -7.25 -1.51
C PRO A 268 -28.29 -7.35 -2.96
N ASN A 269 -28.61 -6.27 -3.68
CA ASN A 269 -29.09 -6.34 -5.08
C ASN A 269 -29.13 -4.95 -5.74
N SER A 270 -28.04 -4.46 -6.34
CA SER A 270 -28.06 -3.21 -7.14
C SER A 270 -26.86 -3.13 -8.10
N PRO A 271 -26.98 -2.45 -9.27
CA PRO A 271 -25.88 -2.16 -10.18
C PRO A 271 -24.66 -1.49 -9.52
N LEU A 272 -24.80 -0.96 -8.30
CA LEU A 272 -23.70 -0.49 -7.44
C LEU A 272 -22.67 -1.57 -7.05
N LYS A 273 -22.99 -2.87 -7.20
CA LYS A 273 -22.01 -3.97 -7.06
C LYS A 273 -20.81 -3.77 -8.00
N TRP A 274 -21.03 -3.25 -9.21
CA TRP A 274 -19.96 -3.02 -10.18
C TRP A 274 -19.05 -1.87 -9.76
N LEU A 275 -19.61 -0.80 -9.18
CA LEU A 275 -18.85 0.36 -8.70
C LEU A 275 -18.02 0.03 -7.46
N SER A 276 -18.55 -0.75 -6.52
CA SER A 276 -17.76 -1.20 -5.35
C SER A 276 -16.72 -2.28 -5.69
N MET A 277 -16.91 -3.03 -6.78
CA MET A 277 -15.94 -4.01 -7.29
C MET A 277 -14.80 -3.37 -8.09
N VAL A 278 -15.04 -2.29 -8.84
CA VAL A 278 -13.98 -1.53 -9.54
C VAL A 278 -13.02 -0.86 -8.54
N VAL A 279 -13.53 -0.42 -7.38
CA VAL A 279 -12.69 0.09 -6.28
C VAL A 279 -11.86 -1.03 -5.63
N LEU A 280 -12.28 -2.30 -5.75
CA LEU A 280 -11.57 -3.47 -5.22
C LEU A 280 -10.49 -4.04 -6.16
N SER A 281 -10.49 -3.62 -7.43
CA SER A 281 -9.54 -4.08 -8.45
C SER A 281 -8.45 -3.06 -8.78
N GLY A 282 -8.33 -1.98 -7.98
CA GLY A 282 -7.33 -0.92 -8.11
C GLY A 282 -6.28 -0.98 -7.03
#